data_AF-A0A966TW19-F1
#
_entry.id   AF-A0A966TW19-F1
#
_cell.length_a   1.000
_cell.length_b   1.000
_cell.length_c   1.000
_cell.angle_alpha   90.00
_cell.angle_beta   90.00
_cell.angle_gamma   90.00
#
_symmetry.space_group_name_H-M   'P 1'
#
loop_
_entity.id
_entity.type
_entity.pdbx_description
1 polymer ?
#
loop_
_entity_poly.entity_id
_entity_poly.type
_entity_poly.pdbx_seq_one_letter_code
_entity_poly.pdbx_strand_id
1 'polypeptide(L)'
;MSDGFNPMRWDCSSRGCFNLLCRPKIERFAPCFPGRIAMSDIDATVEINGHFVFLEMKSHRGEIPRGQRLYFERLTQLSERITVMVLCGDAQTMECEALRWIHKGQLSDWQPATFNDVIQLLNKFANWAQVQGAAA
;
A
#
# COMPACT_ATOMS: atom_id res chain seq x y z
N MET A 1 0.32 -4.27 -21.69
CA MET A 1 -0.55 -3.88 -20.56
C MET A 1 -0.65 -2.37 -20.58
N SER A 2 -1.80 -1.77 -20.32
CA SER A 2 -1.90 -0.31 -20.20
C SER A 2 -1.52 0.10 -18.78
N ASP A 3 -0.68 1.12 -18.62
CA ASP A 3 -0.18 1.63 -17.31
C ASP A 3 -1.24 2.42 -16.50
N GLY A 4 -2.52 2.08 -16.69
CA GLY A 4 -3.66 2.78 -16.09
C GLY A 4 -3.83 4.23 -16.59
N PHE A 5 -4.64 5.01 -15.87
CA PHE A 5 -4.98 6.40 -16.20
C PHE A 5 -4.17 7.45 -15.43
N ASN A 6 -3.42 7.04 -14.40
CA ASN A 6 -2.62 7.95 -13.59
C ASN A 6 -1.26 7.36 -13.21
N PRO A 7 -0.41 6.98 -14.19
CA PRO A 7 0.96 6.60 -13.91
C PRO A 7 1.75 7.79 -13.36
N MET A 8 2.92 7.49 -12.77
CA MET A 8 3.87 8.51 -12.36
C MET A 8 4.25 9.38 -13.57
N ARG A 9 3.88 10.67 -13.52
CA ARG A 9 4.14 11.64 -14.61
C ARG A 9 5.58 12.18 -14.60
N TRP A 10 6.36 11.86 -13.57
CA TRP A 10 7.74 12.27 -13.46
C TRP A 10 8.63 11.31 -14.24
N ASP A 11 9.37 11.85 -15.20
CA ASP A 11 10.38 11.11 -15.95
C ASP A 11 11.78 11.41 -15.41
N CYS A 12 12.40 10.42 -14.76
CA CYS A 12 13.74 10.56 -14.19
C CYS A 12 14.83 10.71 -15.26
N SER A 13 14.61 10.24 -16.49
CA SER A 13 15.62 10.31 -17.55
C SER A 13 15.82 11.73 -18.07
N SER A 14 14.76 12.51 -18.17
CA SER A 14 14.80 13.91 -18.63
C SER A 14 14.87 14.94 -17.51
N ARG A 15 14.35 14.62 -16.30
CA ARG A 15 14.21 15.58 -15.20
C ARG A 15 15.09 15.28 -13.98
N GLY A 16 15.86 14.18 -14.01
CA GLY A 16 16.64 13.71 -12.87
C GLY A 16 15.80 12.95 -11.83
N CYS A 17 16.46 12.40 -10.81
CA CYS A 17 15.81 11.51 -9.83
C CYS A 17 14.73 12.23 -8.99
N PHE A 18 13.49 11.74 -9.05
CA PHE A 18 12.37 12.26 -8.25
C PHE A 18 12.67 12.27 -6.75
N ASN A 19 13.25 11.20 -6.22
CA ASN A 19 13.53 11.07 -4.79
C ASN A 19 14.53 12.11 -4.27
N LEU A 20 15.44 12.56 -5.13
CA LEU A 20 16.40 13.61 -4.80
C LEU A 20 15.78 15.00 -4.93
N LEU A 21 15.06 15.25 -6.02
CA LEU A 21 14.66 16.59 -6.43
C LEU A 21 13.26 17.00 -5.95
N CYS A 22 12.32 16.06 -5.84
CA CYS A 22 10.89 16.37 -5.68
C CYS A 22 10.15 15.58 -4.60
N ARG A 23 10.71 14.50 -4.05
CA ARG A 23 10.07 13.79 -2.93
C ARG A 23 9.81 14.77 -1.78
N PRO A 24 8.54 14.92 -1.35
CA PRO A 24 8.19 15.76 -0.22
C PRO A 24 9.01 15.38 1.01
N LYS A 25 9.63 16.39 1.64
CA LYS A 25 10.44 16.21 2.86
C LYS A 25 9.52 16.16 4.09
N ILE A 26 8.66 15.13 4.15
CA ILE A 26 7.64 14.97 5.19
C ILE A 26 8.24 14.88 6.60
N GLU A 27 9.51 14.49 6.71
CA GLU A 27 10.29 14.49 7.95
C GLU A 27 10.38 15.88 8.59
N ARG A 28 10.23 16.96 7.82
CA ARG A 28 10.19 18.33 8.34
C ARG A 28 9.00 18.59 9.27
N PHE A 29 7.95 17.78 9.18
CA PHE A 29 6.80 17.86 10.07
C PHE A 29 6.96 17.02 11.35
N ALA A 30 8.06 16.29 11.53
CA ALA A 30 8.30 15.48 12.72
C ALA A 30 8.15 16.27 14.05
N PRO A 31 8.61 17.53 14.18
CA PRO A 31 8.41 18.32 15.40
C PRO A 31 6.94 18.59 15.77
N CYS A 32 6.00 18.41 14.83
CA CYS A 32 4.57 18.63 15.08
C CYS A 32 3.90 17.45 15.82
N PHE A 33 4.57 16.29 15.91
CA PHE A 33 3.99 15.07 16.47
C PHE A 33 4.66 14.69 17.79
N PRO A 34 3.91 14.10 18.74
CA PRO A 34 4.46 13.74 20.04
C PRO A 34 5.40 12.52 19.96
N GLY A 35 6.44 12.53 20.80
CA GLY A 35 7.32 11.39 20.99
C GLY A 35 8.16 11.07 19.75
N ARG A 36 8.15 9.80 19.32
CA ARG A 36 8.88 9.29 18.14
C ARG A 36 7.94 8.97 16.99
N ILE A 37 6.96 9.85 16.75
CA ILE A 37 5.97 9.73 15.68
C ILE A 37 6.38 10.68 14.55
N ALA A 38 6.29 10.21 13.31
CA ALA A 38 6.47 11.01 12.11
C ALA A 38 5.45 10.58 11.04
N MET A 39 5.24 11.43 10.03
CA MET A 39 4.45 11.04 8.87
C MET A 39 5.10 9.82 8.17
N SER A 40 4.26 8.88 7.73
CA SER A 40 4.68 7.75 6.87
C SER A 40 4.29 8.06 5.43
N ASP A 41 5.11 7.61 4.50
CA ASP A 41 4.73 7.41 3.11
C ASP A 41 3.87 6.13 2.95
N ILE A 42 3.19 6.05 1.80
CA ILE A 42 2.35 4.94 1.35
C ILE A 42 2.78 4.63 -0.08
N ASP A 43 3.01 3.36 -0.40
CA ASP A 43 3.49 2.97 -1.74
C ASP A 43 2.37 3.09 -2.79
N ALA A 44 1.18 2.58 -2.48
CA ALA A 44 0.00 2.78 -3.33
C ALA A 44 -1.30 2.72 -2.54
N THR A 45 -2.35 3.32 -3.10
CA THR A 45 -3.72 3.14 -2.62
C THR A 45 -4.71 3.22 -3.78
N VAL A 46 -5.81 2.50 -3.66
CA VAL A 46 -6.97 2.61 -4.55
C VAL A 46 -8.24 2.65 -3.72
N GLU A 47 -9.22 3.43 -4.21
CA GLU A 47 -10.55 3.54 -3.66
C GLU A 47 -11.57 3.15 -4.73
N ILE A 48 -12.56 2.34 -4.35
CA ILE A 48 -13.71 1.98 -5.18
C ILE A 48 -14.96 1.98 -4.30
N ASN A 49 -15.90 2.88 -4.57
CA ASN A 49 -17.20 3.00 -3.89
C ASN A 49 -17.11 3.03 -2.35
N GLY A 50 -16.13 3.75 -1.81
CA GLY A 50 -15.87 3.89 -0.38
C GLY A 50 -15.09 2.73 0.24
N HIS A 51 -14.55 1.81 -0.56
CA HIS A 51 -13.67 0.71 -0.13
C HIS A 51 -12.23 0.94 -0.58
N PHE A 52 -11.29 0.72 0.32
CA PHE A 52 -9.89 1.08 0.16
C PHE A 52 -8.98 -0.14 0.26
N VAL A 53 -8.02 -0.22 -0.66
CA VAL A 53 -6.83 -1.08 -0.51
C VAL A 53 -5.60 -0.18 -0.48
N PHE A 54 -4.83 -0.29 0.59
CA PHE A 54 -3.48 0.25 0.70
C PHE A 54 -2.49 -0.85 0.36
N LEU A 55 -1.45 -0.51 -0.39
CA LEU A 55 -0.35 -1.41 -0.72
C LEU A 55 0.92 -0.89 -0.04
N GLU A 56 1.63 -1.82 0.59
CA GLU A 56 2.97 -1.64 1.12
C GLU A 56 3.87 -2.74 0.55
N MET A 57 5.00 -2.40 -0.04
CA MET A 57 5.95 -3.37 -0.59
C MET A 57 7.21 -3.46 0.27
N LYS A 58 7.64 -4.68 0.56
CA LYS A 58 8.85 -4.99 1.32
C LYS A 58 9.78 -5.86 0.49
N SER A 59 11.08 -5.68 0.68
CA SER A 59 12.12 -6.48 0.00
C SER A 59 12.36 -7.85 0.65
N HIS A 60 11.78 -8.12 1.82
CA HIS A 60 11.93 -9.39 2.53
C HIS A 60 10.75 -9.66 3.47
N ARG A 61 10.54 -10.94 3.84
CA ARG A 61 9.48 -11.42 4.74
C ARG A 61 9.74 -11.12 6.24
N GLY A 62 10.20 -9.90 6.53
CA GLY A 62 10.51 -9.48 7.90
C GLY A 62 9.28 -9.08 8.69
N GLU A 63 9.48 -8.83 9.99
CA GLU A 63 8.49 -8.12 10.78
C GLU A 63 8.32 -6.69 10.27
N ILE A 64 7.06 -6.23 10.21
CA ILE A 64 6.78 -4.82 9.95
C ILE A 64 7.24 -4.04 11.19
N PRO A 65 8.03 -2.96 11.03
CA PRO A 65 8.46 -2.14 12.16
C PRO A 65 7.28 -1.74 13.03
N ARG A 66 7.42 -1.85 14.36
CA ARG A 66 6.32 -1.70 15.32
C ARG A 66 5.43 -0.48 15.08
N GLY A 67 6.02 0.67 14.76
CA GLY A 67 5.28 1.91 14.48
C GLY A 67 4.36 1.77 13.26
N GLN A 68 4.88 1.24 12.16
CA GLN A 68 4.12 1.01 10.93
C GLN A 68 3.07 -0.09 11.12
N ARG A 69 3.39 -1.15 11.88
CA ARG A 69 2.43 -2.21 12.24
C ARG A 69 1.23 -1.63 12.99
N LEU A 70 1.49 -0.85 14.05
CA LEU A 70 0.43 -0.22 14.85
C LEU A 70 -0.39 0.78 14.02
N TYR A 71 0.24 1.52 13.10
CA TYR A 71 -0.46 2.42 12.19
C TYR A 71 -1.50 1.66 11.35
N PHE A 72 -1.08 0.61 10.65
CA PHE A 72 -1.97 -0.18 9.80
C PHE A 72 -3.02 -0.98 10.56
N GLU A 73 -2.66 -1.61 11.69
CA GLU A 73 -3.62 -2.31 12.56
C GLU A 73 -4.73 -1.35 13.01
N ARG A 74 -4.37 -0.18 13.53
CA ARG A 74 -5.35 0.81 13.98
C ARG A 74 -6.15 1.42 12.84
N LEU A 75 -5.52 1.70 11.70
CA LEU A 75 -6.19 2.24 10.52
C LEU A 75 -7.30 1.30 10.03
N THR A 76 -6.98 0.02 9.87
CA THR A 76 -7.95 -1.00 9.40
C THR A 76 -8.99 -1.36 10.46
N GLN A 77 -8.74 -1.05 11.74
CA GLN A 77 -9.71 -1.19 12.82
C GLN A 77 -10.78 -0.08 12.80
N LEU A 78 -10.49 1.10 12.22
CA LEU A 78 -11.46 2.21 12.14
C LEU A 78 -12.65 1.89 11.22
N SER A 79 -12.45 1.07 10.20
CA SER A 79 -13.49 0.70 9.24
C SER A 79 -13.15 -0.60 8.53
N GLU A 80 -14.14 -1.49 8.41
CA GLU A 80 -14.03 -2.71 7.61
C GLU A 80 -13.89 -2.44 6.11
N ARG A 81 -14.05 -1.18 5.69
CA ARG A 81 -13.84 -0.75 4.31
C ARG A 81 -12.37 -0.47 3.99
N ILE A 82 -11.48 -0.51 4.98
CA ILE A 82 -10.05 -0.24 4.79
C ILE A 82 -9.26 -1.53 5.01
N THR A 83 -8.46 -1.90 4.01
CA THR A 83 -7.58 -3.08 4.05
C THR A 83 -6.18 -2.68 3.60
N VAL A 84 -5.16 -3.27 4.24
CA VAL A 84 -3.76 -3.11 3.82
C VAL A 84 -3.26 -4.45 3.30
N MET A 85 -2.73 -4.45 2.08
CA MET A 85 -2.00 -5.57 1.48
C MET A 85 -0.50 -5.29 1.60
N VAL A 86 0.24 -6.21 2.18
CA VAL A 86 1.71 -6.12 2.26
C VAL A 86 2.30 -7.14 1.32
N LEU A 87 3.06 -6.68 0.33
CA LEU A 87 3.75 -7.52 -0.64
C LEU A 87 5.21 -7.71 -0.21
N CYS A 88 5.74 -8.90 -0.45
CA CYS A 88 7.16 -9.21 -0.35
C CYS A 88 7.69 -9.58 -1.74
N GLY A 89 8.72 -8.89 -2.20
CA GLY A 89 9.36 -9.17 -3.47
C GLY A 89 10.28 -8.04 -3.92
N ASP A 90 10.52 -7.95 -5.22
CA ASP A 90 11.46 -7.01 -5.81
C ASP A 90 10.70 -5.89 -6.53
N ALA A 91 10.86 -4.66 -6.04
CA ALA A 91 10.16 -3.49 -6.57
C ALA A 91 10.69 -3.04 -7.95
N GLN A 92 11.91 -3.43 -8.32
CA GLN A 92 12.49 -3.13 -9.62
C GLN A 92 11.92 -4.05 -10.70
N THR A 93 11.77 -5.35 -10.40
CA THR A 93 11.23 -6.34 -11.36
C THR A 93 9.72 -6.52 -11.25
N MET A 94 9.11 -6.01 -10.18
CA MET A 94 7.73 -6.30 -9.77
C MET A 94 7.45 -7.77 -9.48
N GLU A 95 8.51 -8.57 -9.26
CA GLU A 95 8.35 -9.94 -8.77
C GLU A 95 7.76 -9.92 -7.36
N CYS A 96 6.81 -10.83 -7.13
CA CYS A 96 6.19 -11.05 -5.83
C CYS A 96 6.47 -12.49 -5.43
N GLU A 97 6.86 -12.68 -4.17
CA GLU A 97 7.17 -13.98 -3.58
C GLU A 97 6.14 -14.38 -2.52
N ALA A 98 5.57 -13.39 -1.84
CA ALA A 98 4.59 -13.58 -0.79
C ALA A 98 3.77 -12.32 -0.56
N LEU A 99 2.60 -12.49 0.04
CA LEU A 99 1.79 -11.39 0.53
C LEU A 99 1.21 -11.72 1.91
N ARG A 100 0.73 -10.69 2.60
CA ARG A 100 -0.12 -10.82 3.77
C ARG A 100 -1.04 -9.62 3.90
N TRP A 101 -2.02 -9.75 4.77
CA TRP A 101 -3.06 -8.74 4.94
C TRP A 101 -3.05 -8.15 6.34
N ILE A 102 -3.47 -6.90 6.43
CA ILE A 102 -3.95 -6.30 7.66
C ILE A 102 -5.39 -5.86 7.41
N HIS A 103 -6.33 -6.41 8.19
CA HIS A 103 -7.75 -6.14 8.06
C HIS A 103 -8.42 -6.24 9.44
N LYS A 104 -9.31 -5.29 9.78
CA LYS A 104 -9.95 -5.20 11.11
C LYS A 104 -8.93 -5.24 12.26
N GLY A 105 -7.75 -4.64 12.07
CA GLY A 105 -6.67 -4.66 13.05
C GLY A 105 -5.96 -5.99 13.23
N GLN A 106 -6.25 -7.00 12.41
CA GLN A 106 -5.60 -8.31 12.44
C GLN A 106 -4.59 -8.43 11.32
N LEU A 107 -3.39 -8.86 11.67
CA LEU A 107 -2.31 -9.15 10.75
C LEU A 107 -2.25 -10.65 10.45
N SER A 108 -2.32 -11.02 9.17
CA SER A 108 -2.21 -12.42 8.75
C SER A 108 -0.77 -12.90 8.64
N ASP A 109 -0.59 -14.22 8.60
CA ASP A 109 0.68 -14.84 8.22
C ASP A 109 1.04 -14.54 6.76
N TRP A 110 2.32 -14.63 6.45
CA TRP A 110 2.82 -14.60 5.07
C TRP A 110 2.31 -15.81 4.29
N GLN A 111 1.75 -15.56 3.11
CA GLN A 111 1.33 -16.58 2.17
C GLN A 111 2.16 -16.45 0.89
N PRO A 112 2.68 -17.55 0.31
CA PRO A 112 3.31 -17.52 -1.00
C PRO A 112 2.34 -16.92 -2.05
N ALA A 113 2.86 -16.03 -2.89
CA ALA A 113 2.07 -15.39 -3.93
C ALA A 113 2.98 -14.93 -5.07
N THR A 114 2.44 -14.90 -6.27
CA THR A 114 3.08 -14.34 -7.47
C THR A 114 2.46 -13.00 -7.85
N PHE A 115 3.08 -12.28 -8.78
CA PHE A 115 2.50 -11.04 -9.32
C PHE A 115 1.10 -11.26 -9.93
N ASN A 116 0.89 -12.39 -10.60
CA ASN A 116 -0.42 -12.75 -11.17
C ASN A 116 -1.46 -13.01 -10.07
N ASP A 117 -1.08 -13.60 -8.94
CA ASP A 117 -2.00 -13.79 -7.81
C ASP A 117 -2.45 -12.45 -7.24
N VAL A 118 -1.52 -11.47 -7.14
CA VAL A 118 -1.84 -10.10 -6.71
C VAL A 118 -2.84 -9.46 -7.67
N ILE A 119 -2.63 -9.56 -8.99
CA ILE A 119 -3.59 -9.06 -10.00
C ILE A 119 -4.97 -9.70 -9.79
N GLN A 120 -5.04 -11.03 -9.61
CA GLN A 120 -6.31 -11.72 -9.42
C GLN A 120 -7.02 -11.27 -8.12
N LEU A 121 -6.28 -11.06 -7.03
CA LEU A 121 -6.82 -10.58 -5.76
C LEU A 121 -7.36 -9.15 -5.89
N LEU A 122 -6.63 -8.26 -6.58
CA LEU A 122 -7.08 -6.89 -6.83
C LEU A 122 -8.31 -6.85 -7.75
N ASN A 123 -8.38 -7.71 -8.77
CA ASN A 123 -9.57 -7.84 -9.61
C ASN A 123 -10.79 -8.34 -8.81
N LYS A 124 -10.59 -9.32 -7.92
CA LYS A 124 -11.65 -9.79 -7.00
C LYS A 124 -12.14 -8.66 -6.09
N PHE A 125 -11.22 -7.90 -5.51
CA PHE A 125 -11.55 -6.72 -4.70
C PHE A 125 -12.35 -5.69 -5.52
N ALA A 126 -11.87 -5.32 -6.70
CA ALA A 126 -12.52 -4.32 -7.53
C ALA A 126 -13.95 -4.72 -7.92
N ASN A 127 -14.14 -5.96 -8.36
CA ASN A 127 -15.47 -6.48 -8.71
C ASN A 127 -16.42 -6.48 -7.49
N TRP A 128 -15.92 -6.94 -6.34
CA TRP A 128 -16.70 -6.95 -5.10
C TRP A 128 -17.10 -5.53 -4.67
N ALA A 129 -16.15 -4.59 -4.65
CA ALA A 129 -16.38 -3.20 -4.24
C ALA A 129 -17.35 -2.47 -5.19
N GLN A 130 -17.30 -2.76 -6.49
CA GLN A 130 -18.29 -2.26 -7.46
C GLN A 130 -19.71 -2.69 -7.09
N VAL A 131 -19.90 -3.97 -6.75
CA VAL A 131 -21.21 -4.51 -6.34
C VAL A 131 -21.71 -3.86 -5.05
N GLN A 132 -20.84 -3.60 -4.07
CA GLN A 132 -21.24 -2.94 -2.82
C GLN A 132 -21.78 -1.52 -3.05
N GLY A 133 -21.17 -0.76 -3.97
CA GLY A 133 -21.64 0.59 -4.31
C GLY A 133 -22.96 0.62 -5.07
N ALA A 134 -23.29 -0.42 -5.82
CA ALA A 134 -24.59 -0.55 -6.49
C ALA A 134 -25.75 -0.87 -5.52
N ALA A 135 -25.43 -1.29 -4.29
CA ALA A 135 -26.40 -1.64 -3.25
C ALA A 135 -26.61 -0.54 -2.20
N ALA A 136 -25.91 0.60 -2.33
CA ALA A 136 -25.97 1.76 -1.44
C ALA A 136 -26.80 2.89 -2.05
#